data_AF-A0A9E5AWV4-F1
#
_entry.id   AF-A0A9E5AWV4-F1
#
_cell.length_a   1.000
_cell.length_b   1.000
_cell.length_c   1.000
_cell.angle_alpha   90.00
_cell.angle_beta   90.00
_cell.angle_gamma   90.00
#
_symmetry.space_group_name_H-M   'P 1'
#
loop_
_entity.id
_entity.type
_entity.pdbx_description
1 polymer ?
#
loop_
_entity_poly.entity_id
_entity_poly.type
_entity_poly.pdbx_seq_one_letter_code
_entity_poly.pdbx_strand_id
1 'polypeptide(L)'
;MKRGVILAILCLALGEPLRAETAGDQFLQIYKLIEQADILREANQPQPALDRYRQADAALRRLKQSFPGWNDDLVVFRLRHVADQIGPLAKLVENVAKPAITYTEAQWRALQEQLTHVITERNQLEANYQAKLKEALSARPRSLEPGELEKAEKRIGDLDGELKKHRLTGEEVRKQQLAQQETILFLAQQNDQFKQQLAALNDRGELKKLQTENVTLRKQLDDLARQVARFSRLGEVEQELGKVKVTLQTEQQRVESLRKENKKLEDLLIKSP
;
A
#
# COMPACT_ATOMS: atom_id res chain seq x y z
N MET A 1 68.21 -19.28 37.72
CA MET A 1 67.43 -18.47 36.75
C MET A 1 65.92 -18.43 37.01
N LYS A 2 65.43 -18.54 38.26
CA LYS A 2 63.97 -18.45 38.57
C LYS A 2 63.60 -17.31 39.54
N ARG A 3 64.60 -16.59 40.07
CA ARG A 3 64.41 -15.45 40.99
C ARG A 3 64.43 -14.08 40.30
N GLY A 4 65.01 -13.99 39.11
CA GLY A 4 65.02 -12.75 38.31
C GLY A 4 63.72 -12.49 37.53
N VAL A 5 62.95 -13.54 37.24
CA VAL A 5 61.69 -13.42 36.48
C VAL A 5 60.53 -12.98 37.38
N ILE A 6 60.57 -13.31 38.67
CA ILE A 6 59.51 -12.92 39.62
C ILE A 6 59.63 -11.42 39.98
N LEU A 7 60.85 -10.87 40.05
CA LEU A 7 61.03 -9.43 40.27
C LEU A 7 60.71 -8.57 39.03
N ALA A 8 60.82 -9.14 37.83
CA ALA A 8 60.43 -8.46 36.59
C ALA A 8 58.91 -8.42 36.36
N ILE A 9 58.16 -9.40 36.90
CA ILE A 9 56.70 -9.43 36.80
C ILE A 9 56.04 -8.59 37.91
N LEU A 10 56.68 -8.44 39.08
CA LEU A 10 56.15 -7.61 40.17
C LEU A 10 56.29 -6.09 39.93
N CYS A 11 57.25 -5.66 39.11
CA CYS A 11 57.43 -4.24 38.75
C CYS A 11 56.52 -3.77 37.59
N LEU A 12 55.79 -4.67 36.92
CA LEU A 12 54.92 -4.32 35.78
C LEU A 12 53.41 -4.31 36.13
N ALA A 13 53.05 -4.58 37.38
CA ALA A 13 51.65 -4.60 37.84
C ALA A 13 51.30 -3.50 38.87
N LEU A 14 52.21 -2.56 39.12
CA LEU A 14 51.99 -1.37 39.98
C LEU A 14 52.12 -0.05 39.21
N GLY A 15 52.01 -0.12 37.88
CA GLY A 15 51.66 1.04 37.08
C GLY A 15 50.16 1.25 37.14
N GLU A 16 49.64 1.69 38.29
CA GLU A 16 48.40 2.47 38.22
C GLU A 16 48.70 3.62 37.27
N PRO A 17 47.91 3.83 36.20
CA PRO A 17 47.92 5.14 35.60
C PRO A 17 47.44 6.04 36.74
N LEU A 18 48.37 6.73 37.39
CA LEU A 18 48.14 8.09 37.84
C LEU A 18 47.42 8.70 36.65
N ARG A 19 46.08 8.80 36.72
CA ARG A 19 45.32 9.59 35.78
C ARG A 19 45.94 10.96 35.95
N ALA A 20 46.86 11.27 35.04
CA ALA A 20 47.39 12.61 34.93
C ALA A 20 46.16 13.43 34.63
N GLU A 21 45.65 14.08 35.66
CA GLU A 21 44.48 14.93 35.57
C GLU A 21 44.80 15.93 34.46
N THR A 22 44.09 15.78 33.35
CA THR A 22 44.46 16.55 32.16
C THR A 22 44.12 18.02 32.42
N ALA A 23 44.77 18.95 31.73
CA ALA A 23 44.45 20.37 31.83
C ALA A 23 42.95 20.64 31.60
N GLY A 24 42.31 19.84 30.74
CA GLY A 24 40.86 19.85 30.52
C GLY A 24 40.05 19.41 31.73
N ASP A 25 40.42 18.31 32.38
CA ASP A 25 39.72 17.83 33.58
C ASP A 25 39.81 18.83 34.75
N GLN A 26 40.98 19.43 34.96
CA GLN A 26 41.18 20.48 35.96
C GLN A 26 40.34 21.72 35.63
N PHE A 27 40.30 22.14 34.37
CA PHE A 27 39.47 23.25 33.94
C PHE A 27 37.98 22.98 34.13
N LEU A 28 37.49 21.76 33.88
CA LEU A 28 36.09 21.39 34.11
C LEU A 28 35.71 21.48 35.59
N GLN A 29 36.61 21.09 36.49
CA GLN A 29 36.38 21.25 37.94
C GLN A 29 36.32 22.73 38.34
N ILE A 30 37.23 23.53 37.80
CA ILE A 30 37.26 24.98 38.01
C ILE A 30 35.98 25.63 37.48
N TYR A 31 35.51 25.23 36.30
CA TYR A 31 34.27 25.73 35.72
C TYR A 31 33.07 25.43 36.62
N LYS A 32 32.98 24.22 37.18
CA LYS A 32 31.93 23.88 38.17
C LYS A 32 32.00 24.74 39.41
N LEU A 33 33.20 25.12 39.88
CA LEU A 33 33.37 26.02 41.03
C LEU A 33 32.87 27.44 40.70
N ILE A 34 33.11 27.93 39.49
CA ILE A 34 32.62 29.23 39.02
C ILE A 34 31.09 29.19 38.93
N GLU A 35 30.52 28.15 38.33
CA GLU A 35 29.06 27.99 38.21
C GLU A 35 28.38 27.90 39.59
N GLN A 36 28.97 27.17 40.54
CA GLN A 36 28.50 27.15 41.94
C GLN A 36 28.55 28.55 42.56
N ALA A 37 29.60 29.33 42.30
CA ALA A 37 29.72 30.69 42.80
C ALA A 37 28.65 31.62 42.19
N ASP A 38 28.34 31.48 40.89
CA ASP A 38 27.27 32.21 40.21
C ASP A 38 25.89 31.86 40.80
N ILE A 39 25.60 30.58 41.05
CA ILE A 39 24.36 30.14 41.70
C ILE A 39 24.24 30.72 43.11
N LEU A 40 25.33 30.74 43.88
CA LEU A 40 25.34 31.32 45.24
C LEU A 40 25.17 32.84 45.22
N ARG A 41 25.74 33.52 44.21
CA ARG A 41 25.53 34.95 43.98
C ARG A 41 24.07 35.24 43.67
N GLU A 42 23.46 34.47 42.78
CA GLU A 42 22.04 34.59 42.42
C GLU A 42 21.10 34.25 43.58
N ALA A 43 21.49 33.30 44.43
CA ALA A 43 20.79 32.97 45.67
C ALA A 43 20.96 34.02 46.78
N ASN A 44 21.56 35.18 46.48
CA ASN A 44 21.82 36.27 47.42
C ASN A 44 22.67 35.85 48.63
N GLN A 45 23.60 34.91 48.43
CA GLN A 45 24.56 34.42 49.43
C GLN A 45 25.97 34.94 49.13
N PRO A 46 26.26 36.22 49.43
CA PRO A 46 27.47 36.88 48.96
C PRO A 46 28.76 36.32 49.58
N GLN A 47 28.72 35.83 50.82
CA GLN A 47 29.89 35.24 51.46
C GLN A 47 30.28 33.89 50.84
N PRO A 48 29.36 32.91 50.79
CA PRO A 48 29.63 31.64 50.11
C PRO A 48 30.04 31.81 48.65
N ALA A 49 29.41 32.75 47.92
CA ALA A 49 29.79 33.07 46.55
C ALA A 49 31.24 33.59 46.45
N LEU A 50 31.62 34.54 47.32
CA LEU A 50 32.96 35.12 47.37
C LEU A 50 34.03 34.06 47.63
N ASP A 51 33.80 33.13 48.56
CA ASP A 51 34.72 32.04 48.87
C ASP A 51 34.92 31.10 47.68
N ARG A 52 33.84 30.78 46.94
CA ARG A 52 33.91 29.93 45.75
C ARG A 52 34.62 30.62 44.59
N TYR A 53 34.39 31.91 44.37
CA TYR A 53 35.13 32.68 43.36
C TYR A 53 36.63 32.77 43.70
N ARG A 54 37.01 32.94 44.98
CA ARG A 54 38.42 32.93 45.40
C ARG A 54 39.08 31.58 45.15
N GLN A 55 38.38 30.48 45.43
CA GLN A 55 38.86 29.13 45.14
C GLN A 55 39.05 28.92 43.63
N ALA A 56 38.12 29.41 42.80
CA ALA A 56 38.23 29.35 41.35
C ALA A 56 39.40 30.20 40.81
N ASP A 57 39.63 31.42 41.32
CA ASP A 57 40.76 32.27 40.91
C ASP A 57 42.10 31.59 41.22
N ALA A 58 42.26 31.04 42.43
CA ALA A 58 43.47 30.33 42.82
C ALA A 58 43.72 29.10 41.93
N ALA A 59 42.67 28.34 41.61
CA ALA A 59 42.76 27.15 40.77
C ALA A 59 43.05 27.50 39.30
N LEU A 60 42.46 28.57 38.75
CA LEU A 60 42.79 29.08 37.41
C LEU A 60 44.25 29.52 37.28
N ARG A 61 44.79 30.20 38.31
CA ARG A 61 46.22 30.59 38.33
C ARG A 61 47.12 29.36 38.38
N ARG A 62 46.76 28.36 39.17
CA ARG A 62 47.50 27.09 39.24
C ARG A 62 47.46 26.35 37.90
N LEU A 63 46.30 26.28 37.25
CA LEU A 63 46.15 25.67 35.93
C LEU A 63 47.08 26.33 34.90
N LYS A 64 47.12 27.68 34.88
CA LYS A 64 48.01 28.44 34.00
C LYS A 64 49.50 28.16 34.26
N GLN A 65 49.88 27.95 35.52
CA GLN A 65 51.27 27.62 35.90
C GLN A 65 51.64 26.18 35.57
N SER A 66 50.72 25.23 35.81
CA SER A 66 50.95 23.80 35.59
C SER A 66 50.85 23.39 34.12
N PHE A 67 50.05 24.12 33.32
CA PHE A 67 49.87 23.87 31.88
C PHE A 67 49.97 25.17 31.05
N PRO A 68 51.17 25.76 30.92
CA PRO A 68 51.37 26.94 30.07
C PRO A 68 51.05 26.62 28.60
N GLY A 69 50.32 27.51 27.91
CA GLY A 69 49.94 27.31 26.51
C GLY A 69 48.62 26.54 26.30
N TRP A 70 48.01 26.03 27.37
CA TRP A 70 46.70 25.37 27.28
C TRP A 70 45.57 26.41 27.32
N ASN A 71 44.96 26.69 26.16
CA ASN A 71 43.81 27.59 26.00
C ASN A 71 43.96 28.92 26.77
N ASP A 72 45.10 29.59 26.61
CA ASP A 72 45.45 30.79 27.39
C ASP A 72 44.38 31.88 27.32
N ASP A 73 43.77 32.09 26.15
CA ASP A 73 42.68 33.07 25.95
C ASP A 73 41.48 32.77 26.84
N LEU A 74 41.11 31.49 26.97
CA LEU A 74 39.98 31.06 27.79
C LEU A 74 40.29 31.21 29.29
N VAL A 75 41.50 30.84 29.72
CA VAL A 75 41.92 30.98 31.12
C VAL A 75 42.01 32.45 31.51
N VAL A 76 42.55 33.31 30.63
CA VAL A 76 42.60 34.77 30.82
C VAL A 76 41.19 35.36 30.89
N PHE A 77 40.29 34.94 30.00
CA PHE A 77 38.90 35.37 30.02
C PHE A 77 38.20 34.99 31.35
N ARG A 78 38.38 33.75 31.83
CA ARG A 78 37.78 33.29 33.09
C ARG A 78 38.38 33.96 34.31
N LEU A 79 39.69 34.20 34.33
CA LEU A 79 40.32 34.97 35.40
C LEU A 79 39.74 36.39 35.49
N ARG A 80 39.52 37.04 34.34
CA ARG A 80 38.90 38.37 34.29
C ARG A 80 37.48 38.33 34.82
N HIS A 81 36.67 37.37 34.36
CA HIS A 81 35.30 37.21 34.83
C HIS A 81 35.24 37.02 36.35
N VAL A 82 36.04 36.11 36.90
CA VAL A 82 36.07 35.85 38.35
C VAL A 82 36.53 37.09 39.12
N ALA A 83 37.54 37.81 38.64
CA ALA A 83 37.99 39.06 39.25
C ALA A 83 36.89 40.15 39.25
N ASP A 84 36.15 40.28 38.14
CA ASP A 84 35.04 41.23 38.02
C ASP A 84 33.90 40.90 39.00
N GLN A 85 33.70 39.62 39.36
CA GLN A 85 32.69 39.20 40.34
C GLN A 85 33.15 39.37 41.80
N ILE A 86 34.43 39.14 42.09
CA ILE A 86 34.99 39.24 43.45
C ILE A 86 34.87 40.67 43.99
N GLY A 87 35.14 41.69 43.16
CA GLY A 87 35.16 43.09 43.60
C GLY A 87 33.84 43.57 44.24
N PRO A 88 32.70 43.47 43.54
CA PRO A 88 31.38 43.83 44.10
C PRO A 88 30.98 42.97 45.31
N LEU A 89 31.26 41.67 45.27
CA LEU A 89 30.89 40.75 46.35
C LEU A 89 31.70 41.00 47.63
N ALA A 90 32.99 41.29 47.51
CA ALA A 90 33.84 41.64 48.65
C ALA A 90 33.32 42.90 49.37
N LYS A 91 32.89 43.92 48.61
CA LYS A 91 32.28 45.13 49.17
C LYS A 91 30.94 44.85 49.86
N LEU A 92 30.11 43.95 49.29
CA LEU A 92 28.84 43.58 49.88
C LEU A 92 29.04 42.84 51.22
N VAL A 93 30.00 41.93 51.26
CA VAL A 93 30.39 41.19 52.47
C VAL A 93 30.96 42.12 53.55
N GLU A 94 31.81 43.09 53.16
CA GLU A 94 32.38 44.07 54.08
C GLU A 94 31.31 44.98 54.70
N ASN A 95 30.30 45.37 53.92
CA ASN A 95 29.16 46.17 54.40
C ASN A 95 28.22 45.39 55.34
N VAL A 96 28.17 44.06 55.26
CA VAL A 96 27.34 43.21 56.14
C VAL A 96 28.02 42.96 57.50
N ALA A 97 29.34 43.16 57.61
CA ALA A 97 30.10 42.90 58.84
C ALA A 97 30.02 44.01 59.93
N LYS A 98 29.22 45.07 59.75
CA LYS A 98 28.93 46.08 60.78
C LYS A 98 27.47 46.56 60.62
N PRO A 99 26.61 46.55 61.66
CA PRO A 99 26.91 46.85 63.05
C PRO A 99 26.62 45.69 64.03
N ALA A 100 27.36 45.66 65.15
CA ALA A 100 27.02 44.83 66.30
C ALA A 100 25.79 45.43 67.00
N ILE A 101 24.62 44.82 66.78
CA ILE A 101 23.39 45.12 67.51
C ILE A 101 23.37 44.21 68.73
N THR A 102 23.38 44.79 69.94
CA THR A 102 23.16 44.03 71.17
C THR A 102 21.66 43.82 71.33
N TYR A 103 21.18 42.62 71.04
CA TYR A 103 19.78 42.25 71.21
C TYR A 103 19.46 42.02 72.69
N THR A 104 18.37 42.61 73.16
CA THR A 104 17.79 42.28 74.46
C THR A 104 17.13 40.90 74.41
N GLU A 105 16.99 40.22 75.55
CA GLU A 105 16.44 38.86 75.61
C GLU A 105 15.00 38.76 75.06
N ALA A 106 14.21 39.82 75.20
CA ALA A 106 12.88 39.93 74.58
C ALA A 106 12.95 39.97 73.05
N GLN A 107 13.92 40.67 72.47
CA GLN A 107 14.14 40.70 71.03
C GLN A 107 14.68 39.35 70.50
N TRP A 108 15.46 38.63 71.31
CA TRP A 108 15.91 37.28 70.97
C TRP A 108 14.75 36.29 70.87
N ARG A 109 13.80 36.35 71.82
CA ARG A 109 12.58 35.52 71.78
C ARG A 109 11.70 35.86 70.59
N ALA A 110 11.48 37.16 70.32
CA ALA A 110 10.70 37.59 69.15
C ALA A 110 11.34 37.14 67.82
N LEU A 111 12.67 37.20 67.72
CA LEU A 111 13.40 36.72 66.54
C LEU A 111 13.33 35.20 66.39
N GLN A 112 13.41 34.45 67.50
CA GLN A 112 13.23 33.00 67.48
C GLN A 112 11.82 32.60 67.03
N GLU A 113 10.80 33.32 67.48
CA GLU A 113 9.41 33.09 67.08
C GLU A 113 9.17 33.44 65.61
N GLN A 114 9.82 34.50 65.10
CA GLN A 114 9.83 34.79 63.67
C GLN A 114 10.56 33.70 62.86
N LEU A 115 11.67 33.17 63.36
CA LEU A 115 12.42 32.12 62.68
C LEU A 115 11.59 30.83 62.59
N THR A 116 10.93 30.45 63.67
CA THR A 116 10.04 29.28 63.68
C THR A 116 8.87 29.48 62.72
N HIS A 117 8.27 30.67 62.69
CA HIS A 117 7.20 31.01 61.74
C HIS A 117 7.66 30.87 60.28
N VAL A 118 8.83 31.42 59.93
CA VAL A 118 9.35 31.34 58.56
C VAL A 118 9.68 29.89 58.18
N ILE A 119 10.20 29.09 59.12
CA ILE A 119 10.48 27.67 58.90
C ILE A 119 9.18 26.89 58.66
N THR A 120 8.13 27.15 59.44
CA THR A 120 6.85 26.45 59.28
C THR A 120 6.17 26.84 57.96
N GLU A 121 6.18 28.13 57.60
CA GLU A 121 5.67 28.60 56.31
C GLU A 121 6.40 27.94 55.13
N ARG A 122 7.74 27.88 55.18
CA ARG A 122 8.54 27.23 54.14
C ARG A 122 8.15 25.75 54.01
N ASN A 123 8.04 25.03 55.12
CA ASN A 123 7.69 23.61 55.09
C ASN A 123 6.27 23.38 54.54
N GLN A 124 5.32 24.26 54.87
CA GLN A 124 3.96 24.21 54.31
C GLN A 124 3.98 24.50 52.80
N LEU A 125 4.77 25.47 52.37
CA LEU A 125 4.92 25.80 50.96
C LEU A 125 5.52 24.63 50.16
N GLU A 126 6.56 24.00 50.69
CA GLU A 126 7.15 22.78 50.12
C GLU A 126 6.12 21.65 50.01
N ALA A 127 5.34 21.40 51.06
CA ALA A 127 4.27 20.38 51.04
C ALA A 127 3.22 20.68 49.98
N ASN A 128 2.82 21.95 49.83
CA ASN A 128 1.87 22.39 48.81
C ASN A 128 2.44 22.24 47.38
N TYR A 129 3.72 22.56 47.16
CA TYR A 129 4.37 22.33 45.87
C TYR A 129 4.44 20.84 45.54
N GLN A 130 4.80 20.00 46.51
CA GLN A 130 4.83 18.54 46.34
C GLN A 130 3.43 17.99 46.02
N ALA A 131 2.38 18.49 46.69
CA ALA A 131 1.00 18.11 46.40
C ALA A 131 0.58 18.52 44.97
N LYS A 132 0.87 19.76 44.55
CA LYS A 132 0.60 20.26 43.20
C LYS A 132 1.36 19.50 42.12
N LEU A 133 2.63 19.14 42.38
CA LEU A 133 3.42 18.29 41.49
C LEU A 133 2.79 16.90 41.37
N LYS A 134 2.42 16.29 42.49
CA LYS A 134 1.75 14.98 42.50
C LYS A 134 0.42 15.02 41.75
N GLU A 135 -0.38 16.07 41.93
CA GLU A 135 -1.65 16.29 41.25
C GLU A 135 -1.47 16.52 39.75
N ALA A 136 -0.49 17.33 39.34
CA ALA A 136 -0.16 17.53 37.93
C ALA A 136 0.37 16.25 37.26
N LEU A 137 1.15 15.45 38.01
CA LEU A 137 1.65 14.14 37.54
C LEU A 137 0.56 13.08 37.48
N SER A 138 -0.45 13.11 38.36
CA SER A 138 -1.59 12.20 38.32
C SER A 138 -2.67 12.64 37.32
N ALA A 139 -2.74 13.93 36.99
CA ALA A 139 -3.57 14.47 35.92
C ALA A 139 -2.97 14.28 34.51
N ARG A 140 -1.86 13.52 34.38
CA ARG A 140 -1.29 13.17 33.07
C ARG A 140 -2.40 12.54 32.21
N PRO A 141 -2.61 13.00 30.97
CA PRO A 141 -3.65 12.44 30.11
C PRO A 141 -3.41 10.94 29.95
N ARG A 142 -4.44 10.12 30.23
CA ARG A 142 -4.37 8.64 30.10
C ARG A 142 -3.93 8.17 28.71
N SER A 143 -4.00 9.03 27.69
CA SER A 143 -3.51 8.81 26.34
C SER A 143 -1.97 8.76 26.21
N LEU A 144 -1.22 9.14 27.25
CA LEU A 144 0.24 9.09 27.31
C LEU A 144 0.75 8.01 28.29
N GLU A 145 -0.14 7.17 28.82
CA GLU A 145 0.23 6.00 29.63
C GLU A 145 0.96 4.97 28.74
N PRO A 146 2.15 4.46 29.15
CA PRO A 146 2.91 3.48 28.36
C PRO A 146 2.10 2.28 27.87
N GLY A 147 1.10 1.84 28.67
CA GLY A 147 0.22 0.72 28.30
C GLY A 147 -0.86 1.04 27.25
N GLU A 148 -1.31 2.29 27.15
CA GLU A 148 -2.25 2.70 26.09
C GLU A 148 -1.54 2.92 24.75
N LEU A 149 -0.28 3.37 24.79
CA LEU A 149 0.60 3.40 23.62
C LEU A 149 0.83 1.99 23.06
N GLU A 150 1.18 1.02 23.91
CA GLU A 150 1.40 -0.37 23.47
C GLU A 150 0.13 -0.98 22.82
N LYS A 151 -1.06 -0.68 23.37
CA LYS A 151 -2.33 -1.10 22.76
C LYS A 151 -2.57 -0.43 21.41
N ALA A 152 -2.27 0.86 21.29
CA ALA A 152 -2.39 1.59 20.03
C ALA A 152 -1.41 1.04 18.97
N GLU A 153 -0.16 0.77 19.36
CA GLU A 153 0.86 0.17 18.50
C GLU A 153 0.44 -1.23 18.01
N LYS A 154 -0.06 -2.09 18.92
CA LYS A 154 -0.62 -3.40 18.53
C LYS A 154 -1.77 -3.24 17.54
N ARG A 155 -2.69 -2.31 17.81
CA ARG A 155 -3.84 -2.06 16.92
C ARG A 155 -3.41 -1.57 15.54
N ILE A 156 -2.38 -0.73 15.46
CA ILE A 156 -1.79 -0.30 14.19
C ILE A 156 -1.20 -1.50 13.44
N GLY A 157 -0.44 -2.36 14.11
CA GLY A 157 0.10 -3.59 13.51
C GLY A 157 -0.98 -4.54 12.99
N ASP A 158 -2.06 -4.73 13.76
CA ASP A 158 -3.20 -5.55 13.34
C ASP A 158 -3.89 -4.96 12.10
N LEU A 159 -4.16 -3.66 12.09
CA LEU A 159 -4.78 -2.94 10.98
C LEU A 159 -3.89 -2.98 9.72
N ASP A 160 -2.58 -2.83 9.85
CA ASP A 160 -1.64 -2.95 8.73
C ASP A 160 -1.65 -4.37 8.16
N GLY A 161 -1.73 -5.39 9.03
CA GLY A 161 -1.89 -6.78 8.63
C GLY A 161 -3.18 -7.04 7.85
N GLU A 162 -4.31 -6.51 8.33
CA GLU A 162 -5.60 -6.58 7.63
C GLU A 162 -5.57 -5.84 6.29
N LEU A 163 -5.04 -4.62 6.25
CA LEU A 163 -4.89 -3.83 5.02
C LEU A 163 -4.04 -4.56 3.97
N LYS A 164 -2.95 -5.22 4.39
CA LYS A 164 -2.12 -6.02 3.48
C LYS A 164 -2.89 -7.20 2.91
N LYS A 165 -3.66 -7.92 3.74
CA LYS A 165 -4.53 -9.02 3.27
C LYS A 165 -5.56 -8.52 2.28
N HIS A 166 -6.27 -7.43 2.59
CA HIS A 166 -7.27 -6.84 1.70
C HIS A 166 -6.67 -6.36 0.37
N ARG A 167 -5.46 -5.79 0.38
CA ARG A 167 -4.75 -5.42 -0.85
C ARG A 167 -4.43 -6.64 -1.71
N LEU A 168 -3.90 -7.69 -1.10
CA LEU A 168 -3.59 -8.94 -1.82
C LEU A 168 -4.85 -9.57 -2.40
N THR A 169 -5.93 -9.67 -1.62
CA THR A 169 -7.21 -10.19 -2.09
C THR A 169 -7.80 -9.31 -3.20
N GLY A 170 -7.73 -7.98 -3.06
CA GLY A 170 -8.20 -7.04 -4.08
C GLY A 170 -7.41 -7.15 -5.38
N GLU A 171 -6.09 -7.33 -5.31
CA GLU A 171 -5.24 -7.53 -6.49
C GLU A 171 -5.56 -8.86 -7.19
N GLU A 172 -5.77 -9.94 -6.42
CA GLU A 172 -6.14 -11.25 -6.97
C GLU A 172 -7.51 -11.21 -7.66
N VAL A 173 -8.51 -10.62 -7.02
CA VAL A 173 -9.84 -10.41 -7.62
C VAL A 173 -9.73 -9.57 -8.89
N ARG A 174 -8.91 -8.52 -8.89
CA ARG A 174 -8.68 -7.68 -10.07
C ARG A 174 -8.02 -8.48 -11.21
N LYS A 175 -7.04 -9.33 -10.92
CA LYS A 175 -6.41 -10.21 -11.92
C LYS A 175 -7.41 -11.20 -12.50
N GLN A 176 -8.22 -11.84 -11.66
CA GLN A 176 -9.28 -12.75 -12.11
C GLN A 176 -10.29 -12.03 -13.00
N GLN A 177 -10.69 -10.81 -12.63
CA GLN A 177 -11.66 -10.04 -13.40
C GLN A 177 -11.10 -9.58 -14.76
N LEU A 178 -9.81 -9.21 -14.82
CA LEU A 178 -9.13 -8.92 -16.09
C LEU A 178 -9.06 -10.16 -16.99
N ALA A 179 -8.65 -11.31 -16.45
CA ALA A 179 -8.60 -12.58 -17.20
C ALA A 179 -10.00 -13.00 -17.71
N GLN A 180 -11.04 -12.81 -16.90
CA GLN A 180 -12.41 -13.06 -17.31
C GLN A 180 -12.85 -12.09 -18.43
N GLN A 181 -12.45 -10.82 -18.36
CA GLN A 181 -12.77 -9.81 -19.37
C GLN A 181 -12.07 -10.10 -20.71
N GLU A 182 -10.81 -10.54 -20.68
CA GLU A 182 -10.09 -11.02 -21.88
C GLU A 182 -10.81 -12.22 -22.51
N THR A 183 -11.28 -13.16 -21.69
CA THR A 183 -12.04 -14.33 -22.18
C THR A 183 -13.36 -13.91 -22.83
N ILE A 184 -14.10 -12.96 -22.24
CA ILE A 184 -15.34 -12.45 -22.80
C ILE A 184 -15.09 -11.74 -24.14
N LEU A 185 -14.04 -10.93 -24.23
CA LEU A 185 -13.66 -10.27 -25.49
C LEU A 185 -13.30 -11.28 -26.58
N PHE A 186 -12.56 -12.33 -26.23
CA PHE A 186 -12.22 -13.40 -27.17
C PHE A 186 -13.46 -14.16 -27.66
N LEU A 187 -14.36 -14.52 -26.74
CA LEU A 187 -15.62 -15.19 -27.09
C LEU A 187 -16.54 -14.29 -27.92
N ALA A 188 -16.57 -12.99 -27.64
CA ALA A 188 -17.33 -12.03 -28.44
C ALA A 188 -16.77 -11.96 -29.88
N GLN A 189 -15.44 -11.89 -30.03
CA GLN A 189 -14.80 -11.90 -31.33
C GLN A 189 -15.07 -13.20 -32.11
N GLN A 190 -15.01 -14.36 -31.45
CA GLN A 190 -15.38 -15.63 -32.08
C GLN A 190 -16.85 -15.66 -32.52
N ASN A 191 -17.76 -15.17 -31.68
CA ASN A 191 -19.17 -15.07 -32.03
C ASN A 191 -19.40 -14.17 -33.25
N ASP A 192 -18.71 -13.05 -33.34
CA ASP A 192 -18.80 -12.17 -34.50
C ASP A 192 -18.22 -12.82 -35.75
N GLN A 193 -17.11 -13.56 -35.63
CA GLN A 193 -16.58 -14.37 -36.74
C GLN A 193 -17.58 -15.44 -37.19
N PHE A 194 -18.20 -16.17 -36.27
CA PHE A 194 -19.21 -17.18 -36.63
C PHE A 194 -20.44 -16.55 -37.27
N LYS A 195 -20.91 -15.41 -36.76
CA LYS A 195 -22.01 -14.65 -37.38
C LYS A 195 -21.65 -14.21 -38.79
N GLN A 196 -20.44 -13.71 -39.02
CA GLN A 196 -19.96 -13.33 -40.35
C GLN A 196 -19.87 -14.53 -41.28
N GLN A 197 -19.39 -15.69 -40.81
CA GLN A 197 -19.36 -16.92 -41.59
C GLN A 197 -20.76 -17.40 -41.97
N LEU A 198 -21.71 -17.35 -41.04
CA LEU A 198 -23.11 -17.69 -41.30
C LEU A 198 -23.74 -16.73 -42.32
N ALA A 199 -23.52 -15.43 -42.17
CA ALA A 199 -23.98 -14.42 -43.12
C ALA A 199 -23.38 -14.67 -44.51
N ALA A 200 -22.07 -14.92 -44.61
CA ALA A 200 -21.40 -15.20 -45.87
C ALA A 200 -21.91 -16.49 -46.54
N LEU A 201 -22.19 -17.55 -45.78
CA LEU A 201 -22.79 -18.78 -46.32
C LEU A 201 -24.21 -18.54 -46.85
N ASN A 202 -24.99 -17.70 -46.17
CA ASN A 202 -26.35 -17.36 -46.59
C ASN A 202 -26.36 -16.38 -47.80
N ASP A 203 -25.42 -15.43 -47.81
CA ASP A 203 -25.30 -14.36 -48.83
C ASP A 203 -24.55 -14.81 -50.08
N ARG A 204 -23.76 -15.89 -50.01
CA ARG A 204 -23.06 -16.47 -51.18
C ARG A 204 -23.98 -16.74 -52.34
N GLY A 205 -25.30 -16.73 -52.13
CA GLY A 205 -26.30 -16.92 -53.17
C GLY A 205 -26.25 -18.33 -53.74
N GLU A 206 -25.28 -19.16 -53.36
CA GLU A 206 -25.17 -20.58 -53.67
C GLU A 206 -26.38 -21.32 -53.15
N LEU A 207 -26.85 -21.04 -51.92
CA LEU A 207 -28.06 -21.65 -51.37
C LEU A 207 -29.30 -21.29 -52.20
N LYS A 208 -29.46 -20.02 -52.59
CA LYS A 208 -30.56 -19.57 -53.46
C LYS A 208 -30.43 -20.13 -54.88
N LYS A 209 -29.21 -20.17 -55.45
CA LYS A 209 -28.90 -20.73 -56.77
C LYS A 209 -29.21 -22.21 -56.81
N LEU A 210 -28.72 -22.98 -55.84
CA LEU A 210 -29.00 -24.40 -55.69
C LEU A 210 -30.50 -24.64 -55.51
N GLN A 211 -31.21 -23.79 -54.76
CA GLN A 211 -32.65 -23.89 -54.62
C GLN A 211 -33.38 -23.66 -55.95
N THR A 212 -32.99 -22.63 -56.72
CA THR A 212 -33.57 -22.36 -58.05
C THR A 212 -33.22 -23.46 -59.06
N GLU A 213 -32.01 -24.02 -58.99
CA GLU A 213 -31.57 -25.12 -59.83
C GLU A 213 -32.34 -26.40 -59.50
N ASN A 214 -32.55 -26.70 -58.21
CA ASN A 214 -33.37 -27.83 -57.79
C ASN A 214 -34.81 -27.73 -58.32
N VAL A 215 -35.41 -26.54 -58.25
CA VAL A 215 -36.76 -26.29 -58.81
C VAL A 215 -36.76 -26.49 -60.33
N THR A 216 -35.73 -26.01 -61.02
CA THR A 216 -35.60 -26.14 -62.48
C THR A 216 -35.42 -27.60 -62.89
N LEU A 217 -34.54 -28.34 -62.22
CA LEU A 217 -34.31 -29.77 -62.45
C LEU A 217 -35.57 -30.59 -62.19
N ARG A 218 -36.33 -30.28 -61.12
CA ARG A 218 -37.63 -30.92 -60.86
C ARG A 218 -38.61 -30.70 -62.00
N LYS A 219 -38.72 -29.46 -62.51
CA LYS A 219 -39.57 -29.16 -63.67
C LYS A 219 -39.13 -29.91 -64.92
N GLN A 220 -37.82 -30.01 -65.16
CA GLN A 220 -37.28 -30.79 -66.28
C GLN A 220 -37.59 -32.29 -66.15
N LEU A 221 -37.49 -32.85 -64.94
CA LEU A 221 -37.88 -34.23 -64.68
C LEU A 221 -39.38 -34.46 -64.92
N ASP A 222 -40.24 -33.55 -64.48
CA ASP A 222 -41.69 -33.62 -64.73
C ASP A 222 -42.03 -33.54 -66.22
N ASP A 223 -41.39 -32.63 -66.95
CA ASP A 223 -41.59 -32.49 -68.40
C ASP A 223 -41.08 -33.73 -69.14
N LEU A 224 -39.93 -34.29 -68.74
CA LEU A 224 -39.43 -35.54 -69.31
C LEU A 224 -40.37 -36.71 -68.99
N ALA A 225 -40.87 -36.81 -67.76
CA ALA A 225 -41.87 -37.82 -67.38
C ALA A 225 -43.15 -37.70 -68.23
N ARG A 226 -43.60 -36.47 -68.51
CA ARG A 226 -44.73 -36.22 -69.43
C ARG A 226 -44.41 -36.62 -70.87
N GLN A 227 -43.20 -36.37 -71.36
CA GLN A 227 -42.78 -36.81 -72.70
C GLN A 227 -42.76 -38.33 -72.79
N VAL A 228 -42.17 -39.02 -71.81
CA VAL A 228 -42.18 -40.49 -71.72
C VAL A 228 -43.61 -41.02 -71.75
N ALA A 229 -44.52 -40.43 -70.96
CA ALA A 229 -45.93 -40.81 -70.97
C ALA A 229 -46.62 -40.57 -72.32
N ARG A 230 -46.25 -39.51 -73.06
CA ARG A 230 -46.74 -39.26 -74.43
C ARG A 230 -46.24 -40.31 -75.42
N PHE A 231 -44.97 -40.71 -75.34
CA PHE A 231 -44.43 -41.78 -76.18
C PHE A 231 -45.14 -43.11 -75.93
N SER A 232 -45.45 -43.43 -74.67
CA SER A 232 -46.25 -44.62 -74.35
C SER A 232 -47.65 -44.57 -74.98
N ARG A 233 -48.31 -43.39 -74.96
CA ARG A 233 -49.60 -43.20 -75.65
C ARG A 233 -49.51 -43.28 -77.17
N LEU A 234 -48.38 -42.88 -77.77
CA LEU A 234 -48.18 -43.01 -79.22
C LEU A 234 -48.20 -44.48 -79.64
N GLY A 235 -47.60 -45.37 -78.85
CA GLY A 235 -47.67 -46.82 -79.06
C GLY A 235 -49.11 -47.36 -78.99
N GLU A 236 -49.92 -46.84 -78.07
CA GLU A 236 -51.36 -47.19 -77.99
C GLU A 236 -52.12 -46.74 -79.26
N VAL A 237 -51.84 -45.54 -79.77
CA VAL A 237 -52.46 -45.03 -81.01
C VAL A 237 -52.02 -45.83 -82.24
N GLU A 238 -50.75 -46.22 -82.32
CA GLU A 238 -50.26 -47.09 -83.41
C GLU A 238 -50.96 -48.46 -83.40
N GLN A 239 -51.19 -49.02 -82.22
CA GLN A 239 -51.92 -50.27 -82.07
C GLN A 239 -53.38 -50.13 -82.52
N GLU A 240 -54.06 -49.06 -82.11
CA GLU A 240 -55.44 -48.78 -82.54
C GLU A 240 -55.53 -48.51 -84.05
N LEU A 241 -54.57 -47.79 -84.64
CA LEU A 241 -54.48 -47.59 -86.08
C LEU A 241 -54.31 -48.93 -86.84
N GLY A 242 -53.48 -49.83 -86.29
CA GLY A 242 -53.33 -51.18 -86.82
C GLY A 242 -54.66 -51.95 -86.83
N LYS A 243 -55.41 -51.91 -85.73
CA LYS A 243 -56.75 -52.53 -85.63
C LYS A 243 -57.71 -51.92 -86.66
N VAL A 244 -57.80 -50.59 -86.73
CA VAL A 244 -58.68 -49.88 -87.68
C VAL A 244 -58.33 -50.24 -89.12
N LYS A 245 -57.05 -50.35 -89.46
CA LYS A 245 -56.61 -50.73 -90.81
C LYS A 245 -57.05 -52.15 -91.18
N VAL A 246 -56.97 -53.09 -90.24
CA VAL A 246 -57.47 -54.46 -90.43
C VAL A 246 -58.98 -54.45 -90.61
N THR A 247 -59.73 -53.75 -89.76
CA THR A 247 -61.19 -53.64 -89.89
C THR A 247 -61.59 -53.01 -91.23
N LEU A 248 -60.90 -51.96 -91.67
CA LEU A 248 -61.14 -51.32 -92.95
C LEU A 248 -60.89 -52.27 -94.12
N GLN A 249 -59.82 -53.07 -94.08
CA GLN A 249 -59.56 -54.09 -95.10
C GLN A 249 -60.66 -55.15 -95.13
N THR A 250 -61.12 -55.61 -93.95
CA THR A 250 -62.23 -56.57 -93.86
C THR A 250 -63.52 -55.99 -94.44
N GLU A 251 -63.86 -54.74 -94.13
CA GLU A 251 -65.04 -54.08 -94.68
C GLU A 251 -64.90 -53.81 -96.19
N GLN A 252 -63.70 -53.48 -96.69
CA GLN A 252 -63.44 -53.38 -98.13
C GLN A 252 -63.67 -54.72 -98.83
N GLN A 253 -63.14 -55.81 -98.29
CA GLN A 253 -63.37 -57.16 -98.82
C GLN A 253 -64.85 -57.52 -98.80
N ARG A 254 -65.57 -57.15 -97.73
CA ARG A 254 -67.02 -57.34 -97.61
C ARG A 254 -67.78 -56.55 -98.67
N VAL A 255 -67.44 -55.27 -98.89
CA VAL A 255 -68.05 -54.44 -99.93
C VAL A 255 -67.76 -55.00 -101.32
N GLU A 256 -66.55 -55.49 -101.59
CA GLU A 256 -66.23 -56.17 -102.85
C GLU A 256 -67.04 -57.46 -103.04
N SER A 257 -67.19 -58.27 -101.97
CA SER A 257 -68.02 -59.47 -101.99
C SER A 257 -69.48 -59.12 -102.28
N LEU A 258 -70.04 -58.14 -101.58
CA LEU A 258 -71.41 -57.65 -101.80
C LEU A 258 -71.59 -57.07 -103.20
N ARG A 259 -70.58 -56.39 -103.76
CA ARG A 259 -70.61 -55.92 -105.15
C ARG A 259 -70.65 -57.08 -106.15
N LYS A 260 -69.82 -58.11 -105.93
CA LYS A 260 -69.83 -59.31 -106.77
C LYS A 260 -71.16 -60.05 -106.68
N GLU A 261 -71.73 -60.14 -105.48
CA GLU A 261 -73.02 -60.78 -105.24
C GLU A 261 -74.18 -59.99 -105.85
N ASN A 262 -74.22 -58.67 -105.67
CA ASN A 262 -75.19 -57.79 -106.35
C ASN A 262 -75.10 -57.94 -107.86
N LYS A 263 -73.90 -57.94 -108.45
CA LYS A 263 -73.73 -58.18 -109.89
C LYS A 263 -74.29 -59.54 -110.32
N LYS A 264 -74.05 -60.58 -109.52
CA LYS A 264 -74.61 -61.93 -109.78
C LYS A 264 -76.14 -61.93 -109.70
N LEU A 265 -76.73 -61.20 -108.76
CA LEU A 265 -78.19 -61.04 -108.64
C LEU A 265 -78.76 -60.24 -109.83
N GLU A 266 -78.10 -59.18 -110.28
CA GLU A 266 -78.47 -58.45 -111.50
C GLU A 266 -78.45 -59.36 -112.73
N ASP A 267 -77.39 -60.16 -112.89
CA ASP A 267 -77.27 -61.14 -113.98
C ASP A 267 -78.38 -62.21 -113.93
N LEU A 268 -78.88 -62.55 -112.73
CA LEU A 268 -79.99 -63.50 -112.53
C LEU A 268 -81.36 -62.85 -112.82
N LEU A 269 -81.57 -61.60 -112.41
CA LEU A 269 -82.80 -60.84 -112.71
C LEU A 269 -82.98 -60.59 -114.21
N ILE A 270 -81.89 -60.40 -114.95
CA ILE A 270 -81.91 -60.31 -116.43
C ILE A 270 -82.28 -61.65 -117.09
N LYS A 271 -82.11 -62.77 -116.38
CA LYS A 271 -82.38 -64.14 -116.87
C LYS A 271 -83.68 -64.76 -116.36
N SER A 272 -84.52 -64.03 -115.63
CA SER A 272 -85.78 -64.55 -115.10
C SER A 272 -86.97 -64.07 -115.96
N PRO A 273 -87.56 -64.92 -116.82
CA PRO A 273 -88.80 -64.67 -117.55
C PRO A 273 -90.05 -64.80 -116.68
#